data_AF-A0A959KC05-F1
#
_entry.id   AF-A0A959KC05-F1
#
_cell.length_a   1.000
_cell.length_b   1.000
_cell.length_c   1.000
_cell.angle_alpha   90.00
_cell.angle_beta   90.00
_cell.angle_gamma   90.00
#
_symmetry.space_group_name_H-M   'P 1'
#
loop_
_entity.id
_entity.type
_entity.pdbx_description
1 polymer ?
#
loop_
_entity_poly.entity_id
_entity_poly.type
_entity_poly.pdbx_seq_one_letter_code
_entity_poly.pdbx_strand_id
1 'polypeptide(L)' 'MPSKKYLELQDFSDQDLATELADTEVQFQKLRFDHTIKGLDNPLRLREIRRDVARIKTEMRRRELAALAGDASSNS' A
#
# COMPACT_ATOMS: atom_id res chain seq x y z
N MET A 1 0.65 15.12 -9.65
CA MET A 1 1.93 14.40 -9.71
C MET A 1 1.77 13.08 -8.97
N PRO A 2 2.15 11.93 -9.55
CA PRO A 2 2.28 10.71 -8.76
C PRO A 2 3.28 10.96 -7.61
N SER A 3 2.93 10.54 -6.39
CA SER A 3 3.84 10.58 -5.25
C SER A 3 5.11 9.80 -5.60
N LYS A 4 6.29 10.23 -5.13
CA LYS A 4 7.56 9.50 -5.34
C LYS A 4 7.43 8.02 -4.96
N LYS A 5 6.69 7.75 -3.88
CA LYS A 5 6.34 6.42 -3.39
C LYS A 5 5.50 5.59 -4.38
N TYR A 6 4.66 6.22 -5.22
CA TYR A 6 3.90 5.49 -6.23
C TYR A 6 4.79 4.95 -7.37
N LEU A 7 5.79 5.74 -7.77
CA LEU A 7 6.76 5.32 -8.79
C LEU A 7 7.63 4.17 -8.24
N GLU A 8 8.10 4.29 -7.00
CA GLU A 8 8.87 3.23 -6.32
C GLU A 8 8.09 1.91 -6.21
N LEU A 9 6.77 1.95 -5.98
CA LEU A 9 5.92 0.75 -5.93
C LEU A 9 5.78 0.02 -7.28
N GLN A 10 6.00 0.70 -8.41
CA GLN A 10 5.97 0.03 -9.72
C GLN A 10 7.22 -0.84 -9.92
N ASP A 11 8.36 -0.44 -9.36
CA ASP A 11 9.63 -1.14 -9.49
C ASP A 11 9.76 -2.33 -8.52
N PHE A 12 8.89 -2.43 -7.51
CA PHE A 12 8.91 -3.50 -6.51
C PHE A 12 8.38 -4.82 -7.07
N SER A 13 8.95 -5.95 -6.64
CA SER A 13 8.37 -7.27 -6.93
C SER A 13 7.08 -7.49 -6.12
N ASP A 14 6.30 -8.50 -6.47
CA ASP A 14 5.05 -8.80 -5.73
C ASP A 14 5.31 -9.17 -4.25
N GLN A 15 6.46 -9.81 -3.97
CA GLN A 15 6.88 -10.11 -2.61
C GLN A 15 7.32 -8.87 -1.84
N ASP A 16 8.02 -7.94 -2.50
CA ASP A 16 8.43 -6.68 -1.88
C ASP A 16 7.21 -5.81 -1.58
N LEU A 17 6.22 -5.76 -2.48
CA LEU A 17 4.95 -5.07 -2.24
C LEU A 17 4.20 -5.65 -1.03
N ALA A 18 4.15 -6.97 -0.89
CA ALA A 18 3.51 -7.62 0.25
C ALA A 18 4.26 -7.33 1.56
N THR A 19 5.59 -7.28 1.52
CA THR A 19 6.44 -6.96 2.68
C THR A 19 6.26 -5.50 3.11
N GLU A 20 6.35 -4.56 2.16
CA GLU A 20 6.13 -3.13 2.39
C GLU A 20 4.70 -2.85 2.90
N LEU A 21 3.70 -3.59 2.42
CA LEU A 21 2.33 -3.54 2.93
C LEU A 21 2.29 -3.91 4.42
N ALA A 22 2.89 -5.04 4.79
CA ALA A 22 2.89 -5.51 6.17
C ALA A 22 3.59 -4.51 7.10
N ASP A 23 4.74 -3.99 6.68
CA ASP A 23 5.51 -3.01 7.45
C ASP A 23 4.74 -1.69 7.61
N THR A 24 4.11 -1.19 6.55
CA THR A 24 3.30 0.03 6.62
C THR A 24 2.03 -0.14 7.46
N GLU A 25 1.40 -1.32 7.47
CA GLU A 25 0.28 -1.63 8.35
C GLU A 25 0.70 -1.69 9.84
N VAL A 26 1.86 -2.28 10.15
CA VAL A 26 2.42 -2.28 11.51
C VAL A 26 2.71 -0.86 11.99
N GLN A 27 3.33 -0.04 11.13
CA GLN A 27 3.59 1.37 11.43
C GLN A 27 2.28 2.16 11.65
N PHE A 28 1.25 1.89 10.84
CA PHE A 28 -0.07 2.50 11.01
C PHE A 28 -0.68 2.16 12.36
N GLN A 29 -0.66 0.88 12.76
CA GLN A 29 -1.18 0.46 14.06
C GLN A 29 -0.41 1.12 15.21
N LYS A 30 0.92 1.12 15.15
CA LYS A 30 1.77 1.78 16.15
C LYS A 30 1.44 3.26 16.29
N LEU A 31 1.35 3.99 15.19
CA LEU A 31 0.97 5.40 15.20
C LEU A 31 -0.45 5.64 15.70
N ARG A 32 -1.38 4.72 15.41
CA ARG A 32 -2.74 4.79 15.95
C ARG A 32 -2.71 4.62 17.47
N PHE A 33 -1.96 3.65 17.99
CA PHE A 33 -1.77 3.45 19.43
C PHE A 33 -1.10 4.65 20.09
N ASP A 34 0.02 5.13 19.52
CA ASP A 34 0.72 6.33 19.99
C ASP A 34 -0.21 7.55 20.02
N HIS A 35 -1.00 7.76 18.96
CA HIS A 35 -1.97 8.86 18.90
C HIS A 35 -3.05 8.73 19.99
N THR A 36 -3.58 7.53 20.22
CA THR A 36 -4.57 7.29 21.28
C THR A 36 -4.02 7.46 22.70
N ILE A 37 -2.73 7.14 22.91
CA ILE A 37 -2.08 7.21 24.23
C ILE A 37 -1.58 8.62 24.53
N LYS A 38 -0.94 9.27 23.55
CA LYS A 38 -0.25 10.57 23.72
C LYS A 38 -1.14 11.77 23.41
N GLY A 39 -2.27 11.55 22.73
CA GLY A 39 -3.33 12.54 22.50
C GLY A 39 -2.82 13.86 21.95
N LEU A 40 -2.40 13.89 20.68
CA LEU A 40 -2.12 15.05 19.80
C LEU A 40 -0.98 14.78 18.79
N ASP A 41 -0.38 13.58 18.78
CA ASP A 41 0.71 13.32 17.84
C ASP A 41 0.19 13.30 16.39
N ASN A 42 0.95 13.98 15.52
CA ASN A 42 0.52 14.63 14.28
C ASN A 42 -0.49 13.81 13.42
N PRO A 43 -1.81 14.12 13.45
CA PRO A 43 -2.85 13.31 12.80
C PRO A 43 -2.73 13.28 11.26
N LEU A 44 -2.02 14.25 10.68
CA LEU A 44 -1.69 14.27 9.25
C LEU A 44 -0.87 13.04 8.84
N ARG A 45 0.08 12.60 9.69
CA ARG A 45 0.93 11.45 9.43
C ARG A 45 0.14 10.14 9.38
N LEU A 46 -0.88 10.01 10.25
CA LEU A 46 -1.81 8.89 10.22
C LEU A 46 -2.61 8.85 8.91
N ARG A 47 -2.97 10.03 8.37
CA ARG A 47 -3.68 10.16 7.09
C ARG A 47 -2.78 9.82 5.90
N GLU A 48 -1.50 10.20 5.96
CA GLU A 48 -0.50 9.88 4.93
C GLU A 48 -0.24 8.37 4.85
N ILE A 49 0.03 7.72 5.97
CA ILE A 49 0.30 6.28 6.00
C ILE A 49 -0.92 5.48 5.56
N ARG A 50 -2.13 5.90 5.94
CA ARG A 50 -3.37 5.28 5.43
C ARG A 50 -3.47 5.36 3.90
N ARG A 51 -3.08 6.49 3.30
CA ARG A 51 -3.06 6.66 1.85
C ARG A 51 -1.99 5.78 1.20
N ASP A 52 -0.85 5.61 1.84
CA ASP A 52 0.21 4.73 1.34
C ASP A 52 -0.24 3.27 1.32
N VAL A 53 -0.87 2.76 2.39
CA VAL A 53 -1.46 1.41 2.41
C VAL A 53 -2.47 1.24 1.27
N ALA A 54 -3.33 2.25 1.04
CA ALA A 54 -4.30 2.19 -0.06
C ALA A 54 -3.64 2.16 -1.44
N ARG A 55 -2.53 2.88 -1.65
CA ARG A 55 -1.76 2.87 -2.91
C ARG A 55 -1.15 1.50 -3.16
N ILE A 56 -0.53 0.89 -2.15
CA ILE A 56 0.08 -0.44 -2.25
C ILE A 56 -0.98 -1.48 -2.62
N LYS A 57 -2.12 -1.49 -1.92
CA LYS A 57 -3.25 -2.40 -2.21
C LYS A 57 -3.80 -2.21 -3.62
N THR A 58 -3.88 -0.96 -4.08
CA THR A 58 -4.34 -0.65 -5.44
C THR A 58 -3.39 -1.20 -6.49
N GLU A 59 -2.08 -1.06 -6.28
CA GLU A 59 -1.07 -1.57 -7.21
C GLU A 59 -1.07 -3.11 -7.25
N MET A 60 -1.12 -3.77 -6.08
CA MET A 60 -1.27 -5.23 -6.02
C MET A 60 -2.53 -5.69 -6.76
N ARG A 61 -3.68 -5.03 -6.53
CA ARG A 61 -4.92 -5.37 -7.22
C ARG A 61 -4.85 -5.12 -8.73
N ARG A 62 -4.15 -4.08 -9.16
CA ARG A 62 -3.91 -3.80 -10.59
C ARG A 62 -3.13 -4.94 -11.23
N ARG A 63 -2.09 -5.46 -10.56
CA ARG A 63 -1.30 -6.61 -11.02
C ARG A 63 -2.13 -7.89 -11.06
N GLU A 64 -2.92 -8.17 -10.02
CA GLU A 64 -3.84 -9.31 -10.00
C GLU A 64 -4.84 -9.27 -11.17
N LEU A 65 -5.43 -8.10 -11.44
CA LEU A 65 -6.38 -7.93 -12.54
C LEU A 65 -5.70 -8.07 -13.91
N ALA A 66 -4.46 -7.60 -14.06
CA ALA A 66 -3.69 -7.80 -15.28
C ALA A 66 -3.35 -9.28 -15.51
N ALA A 67 -3.01 -10.03 -14.45
CA ALA A 67 -2.79 -11.47 -14.52
C ALA A 67 -4.08 -12.21 -14.92
N LEU A 68 -5.21 -11.90 -14.27
CA LEU A 68 -6.51 -12.50 -14.62
C LEU A 68 -6.97 -12.19 -16.05
N ALA A 69 -6.68 -10.98 -16.54
CA ALA A 69 -7.05 -10.58 -17.91
C ALA A 69 -6.21 -11.29 -18.99
N GLY A 70 -4.98 -11.71 -18.67
CA GLY A 70 -4.12 -12.48 -19.57
C GLY A 70 -4.60 -13.90 -19.83
N ASP A 71 -5.18 -14.56 -18.82
CA ASP A 71 -5.61 -15.96 -18.90
C ASP A 71 -6.92 -16.15 -19.70
N ALA A 72 -7.76 -15.11 -19.78
CA ALA A 72 -9.04 -15.14 -20.50
C ALA A 72 -8.90 -15.22 -22.03
N SER A 73 -7.71 -14.98 -22.58
CA SER A 73 -7.42 -15.04 -24.03
C SER A 73 -7.03 -16.45 -24.53
N SER A 74 -6.95 -17.46 -23.65
CA SER A 74 -6.46 -18.80 -24.00
C SER A 74 -7.54 -19.81 -24.41
N ASN A 75 -8.82 -19.42 -24.38
CA ASN A 75 -9.95 -20.27 -24.79
C ASN A 75 -10.68 -19.67 -25.99
N SER A 76 -10.08 -19.78 -27.17
CA SER A 76 -10.77 -19.75 -28.47
C SER A 76 -9.90 -20.39 -29.54
#